data_AF-A0A350BSR0-F1
#
_entry.id   AF-A0A350BSR0-F1
#
_cell.length_a   1.000
_cell.length_b   1.000
_cell.length_c   1.000
_cell.angle_alpha   90.00
_cell.angle_beta   90.00
_cell.angle_gamma   90.00
#
_symmetry.space_group_name_H-M   'P 1'
#
loop_
_entity.id
_entity.type
_entity.pdbx_description
1 polymer ?
#
loop_
_entity_poly.entity_id
_entity_poly.type
_entity_poly.pdbx_seq_one_letter_code
_entity_poly.pdbx_strand_id
1 'polypeptide(L)'
;NSMQNYIAPVKQWSFTNTDMYFDKISGLQRLPNGNTLICEGDYGYWEVSVQGEVVWKYDGLGKSFWRPYYYLKSDSRLLKLNLN
;
A
#
# COMPACT_ATOMS: atom_id res chain seq x y z
N ASN A 1 -29.88 27.35 -2.32
CA ASN A 1 -28.83 26.62 -1.57
C ASN A 1 -29.15 25.14 -1.56
N SER A 2 -28.83 24.43 -2.64
CA SER A 2 -28.90 22.97 -2.65
C SER A 2 -27.64 22.43 -1.96
N MET A 3 -27.81 21.86 -0.78
CA MET A 3 -26.79 20.96 -0.23
C MET A 3 -26.61 19.82 -1.25
N GLN A 4 -25.38 19.60 -1.69
CA GLN A 4 -25.07 18.52 -2.63
C GLN A 4 -25.51 17.19 -2.03
N ASN A 5 -26.20 16.36 -2.83
CA ASN A 5 -26.63 15.01 -2.44
C ASN A 5 -25.39 14.13 -2.20
N TYR A 6 -24.93 14.07 -0.95
CA TYR A 6 -23.83 13.20 -0.57
C TYR A 6 -24.28 11.74 -0.55
N ILE A 7 -23.59 10.90 -1.33
CA ILE A 7 -23.74 9.44 -1.30
C ILE A 7 -22.52 8.87 -0.61
N ALA A 8 -22.73 8.09 0.44
CA ALA A 8 -21.65 7.45 1.19
C ALA A 8 -20.87 6.47 0.28
N PRO A 9 -19.54 6.39 0.42
CA PRO A 9 -18.74 5.45 -0.35
C PRO A 9 -19.08 4.00 0.01
N VAL A 10 -19.10 3.13 -1.00
CA VAL A 10 -19.28 1.69 -0.81
C VAL A 10 -17.91 1.05 -0.60
N LYS A 11 -17.82 0.17 0.41
CA LYS A 11 -16.62 -0.66 0.63
C LYS A 11 -16.44 -1.61 -0.55
N GLN A 12 -15.36 -1.41 -1.33
CA GLN A 12 -15.03 -2.29 -2.46
C GLN A 12 -14.15 -3.48 -2.05
N TRP A 13 -13.27 -3.28 -1.08
CA TRP A 13 -12.33 -4.29 -0.64
C TRP A 13 -11.88 -4.00 0.80
N SER A 14 -11.58 -5.06 1.55
CA SER A 14 -10.95 -4.97 2.86
C SER A 14 -10.07 -6.18 3.10
N PHE A 15 -9.01 -5.98 3.85
CA PHE A 15 -8.12 -7.04 4.31
C PHE A 15 -7.84 -6.84 5.80
N THR A 16 -7.68 -7.93 6.51
CA THR A 16 -7.36 -7.93 7.93
C THR A 16 -6.52 -9.17 8.21
N ASN A 17 -5.46 -8.99 9.00
CA ASN A 17 -4.59 -10.07 9.44
C ASN A 17 -4.14 -9.76 10.87
N THR A 18 -4.15 -10.76 11.75
CA THR A 18 -3.77 -10.60 13.17
C THR A 18 -2.29 -10.34 13.36
N ASP A 19 -1.46 -10.74 12.40
CA ASP A 19 0.00 -10.61 12.45
C ASP A 19 0.48 -9.29 11.84
N MET A 20 -0.44 -8.41 11.43
CA MET A 20 -0.16 -7.12 10.83
C MET A 20 -0.67 -6.01 11.74
N TYR A 21 0.20 -5.49 12.60
CA TYR A 21 -0.18 -4.45 13.56
C TYR A 21 0.99 -3.54 13.92
N PHE A 22 0.78 -2.24 13.66
CA PHE A 22 1.62 -1.19 14.21
C PHE A 22 0.78 0.07 14.48
N ASP A 23 0.94 0.65 15.65
CA ASP A 23 0.08 1.72 16.18
C ASP A 23 0.37 3.11 15.61
N LYS A 24 1.55 3.29 15.01
CA LYS A 24 2.05 4.62 14.60
C LYS A 24 1.98 4.88 13.11
N ILE A 25 2.39 3.91 12.28
CA ILE A 25 2.68 4.16 10.87
C ILE A 25 2.13 3.03 10.01
N SER A 26 1.30 3.40 9.04
CA SER A 26 0.75 2.49 8.04
C SER A 26 0.49 3.21 6.72
N GLY A 27 0.31 2.43 5.66
CA GLY A 27 -0.04 2.95 4.35
C GLY A 27 -0.38 1.83 3.38
N LEU A 28 -1.01 2.16 2.26
CA LEU A 28 -1.24 1.20 1.19
C LEU A 28 -1.22 1.88 -0.18
N GLN A 29 -0.92 1.11 -1.22
CA GLN A 29 -1.04 1.52 -2.61
C GLN A 29 -1.53 0.34 -3.45
N ARG A 30 -2.52 0.61 -4.32
CA ARG A 30 -2.95 -0.36 -5.34
C ARG A 30 -1.89 -0.43 -6.45
N LEU A 31 -1.50 -1.64 -6.82
CA LEU A 31 -0.53 -1.93 -7.88
C LEU A 31 -1.23 -2.13 -9.24
N PRO A 32 -0.51 -2.00 -10.37
CA PRO A 32 -1.11 -2.19 -11.71
C PRO A 32 -1.67 -3.58 -11.98
N ASN A 33 -1.17 -4.62 -11.28
CA ASN A 33 -1.70 -5.98 -11.35
C ASN A 33 -2.99 -6.19 -10.53
N GLY A 34 -3.49 -5.15 -9.84
CA GLY A 34 -4.66 -5.21 -8.98
C GLY A 34 -4.36 -5.52 -7.50
N ASN A 35 -3.16 -5.99 -7.18
CA ASN A 35 -2.76 -6.28 -5.80
C ASN A 35 -2.61 -5.00 -4.98
N THR A 36 -2.63 -5.12 -3.66
CA THR A 36 -2.39 -4.01 -2.73
C THR A 36 -1.03 -4.19 -2.09
N LEU A 37 -0.15 -3.21 -2.24
CA LEU A 37 1.07 -3.10 -1.43
C LEU A 37 0.73 -2.35 -0.14
N ILE A 38 0.91 -2.99 1.00
CA ILE A 38 0.61 -2.47 2.33
C ILE A 38 1.94 -2.26 3.08
N CYS A 39 2.05 -1.12 3.76
CA CYS A 39 3.16 -0.81 4.66
C CYS A 39 2.72 -1.04 6.10
N GLU A 40 3.44 -1.91 6.79
CA GLU A 40 3.40 -2.07 8.24
C GLU A 40 4.66 -1.42 8.79
N GLY A 41 4.50 -0.31 9.49
CA GLY A 41 5.58 0.65 9.67
C GLY A 41 6.79 0.16 10.48
N ASP A 42 6.69 -0.90 11.28
CA ASP A 42 7.79 -1.51 12.03
C ASP A 42 8.29 -2.85 11.43
N TYR A 43 7.56 -3.41 10.48
CA TYR A 43 7.93 -4.64 9.78
C TYR A 43 8.53 -4.37 8.39
N GLY A 44 7.82 -3.61 7.55
CA GLY A 44 8.14 -3.47 6.13
C GLY A 44 6.88 -3.51 5.25
N TYR A 45 6.88 -4.37 4.23
CA TYR A 45 5.83 -4.37 3.20
C TYR A 45 5.20 -5.73 2.96
N TRP A 46 3.92 -5.72 2.62
CA TRP A 46 3.12 -6.89 2.27
C TRP A 46 2.44 -6.64 0.94
N GLU A 47 2.54 -7.57 -0.02
CA GLU A 47 1.69 -7.55 -1.21
C GLU A 47 0.53 -8.53 -1.01
N VAL A 48 -0.70 -8.02 -1.11
CA VAL A 48 -1.93 -8.78 -0.90
C VAL A 48 -2.73 -8.82 -2.20
N SER A 49 -3.15 -10.00 -2.63
CA SER A 49 -3.97 -10.20 -3.81
C SER A 49 -5.38 -9.60 -3.64
N VAL A 50 -6.11 -9.42 -4.74
CA VAL A 50 -7.52 -8.97 -4.66
C VAL A 50 -8.41 -9.96 -3.92
N GLN A 51 -8.03 -11.24 -3.88
CA GLN A 51 -8.70 -12.31 -3.12
C GLN A 51 -8.33 -12.30 -1.62
N GLY A 52 -7.38 -11.47 -1.18
CA GLY A 52 -6.97 -11.35 0.22
C GLY A 52 -5.83 -12.29 0.63
N GLU A 53 -5.09 -12.85 -0.32
CA GLU A 53 -3.94 -13.72 -0.05
C GLU A 53 -2.65 -12.90 0.00
N VAL A 54 -1.77 -13.19 0.95
CA VAL A 54 -0.43 -12.58 1.02
C VAL A 54 0.46 -13.29 0.01
N VAL A 55 0.83 -12.61 -1.07
CA VAL A 55 1.63 -13.18 -2.17
C VAL A 55 3.10 -12.82 -2.10
N TRP A 56 3.45 -11.80 -1.32
CA TRP A 56 4.85 -11.40 -1.08
C TRP A 56 4.98 -10.60 0.23
N LYS A 57 6.17 -10.67 0.85
CA LYS A 57 6.55 -9.86 2.01
C LYS A 57 7.99 -9.38 1.90
N TYR A 58 8.26 -8.20 2.44
CA TYR A 58 9.60 -7.69 2.70
C TYR A 58 9.75 -7.36 4.17
N ASP A 59 10.71 -8.02 4.79
CA ASP A 59 11.15 -7.76 6.16
C ASP A 59 12.27 -6.70 6.12
N GLY A 60 11.99 -5.56 6.72
CA GLY A 60 12.92 -4.44 6.82
C GLY A 60 13.86 -4.51 8.02
N LEU A 61 13.95 -5.66 8.70
CA LEU A 61 14.90 -5.97 9.76
C LEU A 61 14.86 -4.95 10.91
N GLY A 62 13.64 -4.58 11.32
CA GLY A 62 13.39 -3.64 12.42
C GLY A 62 13.62 -2.16 12.07
N LYS A 63 13.78 -1.82 10.79
CA LYS A 63 13.74 -0.41 10.33
C LYS A 63 12.30 0.05 10.19
N SER A 64 12.06 1.34 10.43
CA SER A 64 10.74 1.92 10.23
C SER A 64 10.50 2.36 8.78
N PHE A 65 9.31 2.09 8.26
CA PHE A 65 8.86 2.46 6.91
C PHE A 65 7.62 3.35 7.00
N TRP A 66 7.52 4.34 6.10
CA TRP A 66 6.47 5.35 6.19
C TRP A 66 5.28 5.09 5.26
N ARG A 67 5.52 4.99 3.96
CA ARG A 67 4.49 4.79 2.95
C ARG A 67 5.03 3.97 1.77
N PRO A 68 4.23 3.04 1.23
CA PRO A 68 4.59 2.39 0.00
C PRO A 68 4.44 3.38 -1.15
N TYR A 69 5.45 3.44 -2.02
CA TYR A 69 5.33 4.09 -3.32
C TYR A 69 5.79 3.15 -4.41
N TYR A 70 4.89 2.83 -5.32
CA TYR A 70 5.21 2.04 -6.50
C TYR A 70 5.54 2.94 -7.69
N TYR A 71 6.64 2.62 -8.34
CA TYR A 71 7.10 3.22 -9.60
C TYR A 71 7.52 2.10 -10.56
N LEU A 72 7.18 2.25 -11.83
CA LEU A 72 7.80 1.44 -12.88
C LEU A 72 9.24 1.91 -13.09
N LYS A 73 10.14 1.01 -13.51
CA LYS A 73 11.53 1.41 -13.87
C LYS A 73 11.57 2.47 -14.97
N SER A 74 10.58 2.48 -15.85
CA SER A 74 10.41 3.45 -16.93
C SER A 74 9.69 4.73 -16.51
N ASP A 75 9.31 4.87 -15.23
CA ASP A 75 8.55 6.03 -14.76
C ASP A 75 9.39 7.30 -14.84
N SER A 76 8.85 8.34 -15.47
CA SER A 76 9.53 9.61 -15.69
C SER A 76 9.96 10.31 -14.38
N ARG A 77 9.30 9.98 -13.27
CA ARG A 77 9.65 10.47 -11.92
C ARG A 77 11.00 9.93 -11.44
N LEU A 78 11.41 8.75 -11.91
CA LEU A 78 12.71 8.15 -11.57
C LEU A 78 13.86 8.62 -12.46
N LEU A 79 13.56 9.15 -13.66
CA LEU A 79 14.59 9.63 -14.60
C LEU A 79 15.50 10.71 -13.99
N LYS A 80 14.98 11.49 -13.04
CA LYS A 80 15.74 12.53 -12.34
C LYS A 80 16.69 11.97 -11.27
N LEU A 81 16.58 10.69 -10.93
CA LEU A 81 17.36 10.06 -9.87
C LEU A 81 18.59 9.31 -10.41
N ASN A 82 18.81 9.25 -11.73
CA ASN A 82 19.92 8.54 -12.37
C ASN A 82 20.10 7.10 -11.86
N LEU A 83 18.99 6.43 -11.58
CA LEU A 83 18.96 5.03 -11.15
C LEU A 83 19.10 4.16 -12.39
N ASN A 84 20.33 3.97 -12.86
CA ASN A 84 20.69 3.06 -13.94
C ASN A 84 21.21 1.74 -13.38
#